data_AF-A0AAW3I8F7-F1
#
_entry.id   AF-A0AAW3I8F7-F1
#
_cell.length_a   1.000
_cell.length_b   1.000
_cell.length_c   1.000
_cell.angle_alpha   90.00
_cell.angle_beta   90.00
_cell.angle_gamma   90.00
#
_symmetry.space_group_name_H-M   'P 1'
#
loop_
_entity.id
_entity.type
_entity.pdbx_description
1 polymer ?
#
loop_
_entity_poly.entity_id
_entity_poly.type
_entity_poly.pdbx_seq_one_letter_code
_entity_poly.pdbx_strand_id
1 'polypeptide(L)'
;MTTNNAWVRLKDQVPTEAGMYEWRVPSSTVPGMVLIVAAKMRMRGAGGTDVLSPEFDYWDGYRVLVQCEVEWRPTAFVPGKYQRTPAVLGIEGLEISPCSRCGKVPGITAHQVHPHGGVICNPVPWQLNSWKFVCCAWGETPTLNNPLEIERIRRETRGRAAPDLLEALEIMLIGACAVGVPHAGERKVLQDAVDHARATINKAKGEQQ
;
A
#
# COMPACT_ATOMS: atom_id res chain seq x y z
N MET A 1 7.07 -19.18 2.88
CA MET A 1 8.38 -19.75 3.27
C MET A 1 9.41 -18.65 3.09
N THR A 2 9.79 -17.96 4.16
CA THR A 2 10.85 -16.95 4.15
C THR A 2 12.18 -17.68 4.29
N THR A 3 12.99 -17.65 3.24
CA THR A 3 14.39 -18.09 3.31
C THR A 3 15.14 -17.23 4.32
N ASN A 4 15.82 -17.87 5.29
CA ASN A 4 16.63 -17.26 6.35
C ASN A 4 17.93 -16.60 5.83
N ASN A 5 17.89 -16.03 4.62
CA ASN A 5 19.03 -15.37 4.04
C ASN A 5 19.18 -13.96 4.64
N ALA A 6 20.40 -13.63 5.04
CA ALA A 6 20.75 -12.30 5.52
C ALA A 6 20.56 -11.25 4.41
N TRP A 7 20.18 -10.04 4.82
CA TRP A 7 20.13 -8.89 3.93
C TRP A 7 21.53 -8.41 3.57
N VAL A 8 21.78 -8.21 2.29
CA VAL A 8 23.07 -7.76 1.76
C VAL A 8 22.90 -6.37 1.15
N ARG A 9 23.71 -5.40 1.57
CA ARG A 9 23.66 -4.05 1.00
C ARG A 9 24.12 -4.08 -0.45
N LEU A 10 23.34 -3.47 -1.35
CA LEU A 10 23.65 -3.46 -2.79
C LEU A 10 25.01 -2.82 -3.10
N LYS A 11 25.41 -1.79 -2.34
CA LYS A 11 26.69 -1.11 -2.50
C LYS A 11 27.91 -1.98 -2.12
N ASP A 12 27.69 -2.94 -1.22
CA ASP A 12 28.75 -3.84 -0.74
C ASP A 12 28.89 -5.05 -1.67
N GLN A 13 27.76 -5.57 -2.15
CA GLN A 13 27.71 -6.67 -3.11
C GLN A 13 26.45 -6.59 -3.98
N VAL A 14 26.62 -6.73 -5.29
CA VAL A 14 25.55 -6.75 -6.28
C VAL A 14 25.17 -8.20 -6.61
N PRO A 15 23.89 -8.53 -6.85
CA PRO A 15 23.52 -9.82 -7.42
C PRO A 15 24.27 -10.09 -8.73
N THR A 16 24.80 -11.30 -8.90
CA THR A 16 25.58 -11.70 -10.08
C THR A 16 24.74 -12.34 -11.18
N GLU A 17 23.47 -12.63 -10.91
CA GLU A 17 22.57 -13.35 -11.82
C GLU A 17 21.28 -12.55 -12.04
N ALA A 18 20.72 -12.67 -13.24
CA ALA A 18 19.38 -12.18 -13.52
C ALA A 18 18.35 -13.07 -12.84
N GLY A 19 17.31 -12.48 -12.26
CA GLY A 19 16.34 -13.25 -11.48
C GLY A 19 15.46 -12.38 -10.60
N MET A 20 14.56 -13.03 -9.86
CA MET A 20 13.75 -12.34 -8.85
C MET A 20 14.52 -12.27 -7.53
N TYR A 21 14.49 -11.10 -6.90
CA TYR A 21 15.09 -10.88 -5.59
C TYR A 21 14.11 -10.15 -4.67
N GLU A 22 14.28 -10.34 -3.38
CA GLU A 22 13.67 -9.50 -2.37
C GLU A 22 14.56 -8.30 -2.08
N TRP A 23 13.95 -7.13 -1.94
CA TRP A 23 14.62 -5.87 -1.72
C TRP A 23 14.03 -5.17 -0.49
N ARG A 24 14.89 -4.74 0.42
CA ARG A 24 14.59 -3.73 1.45
C ARG A 24 14.82 -2.36 0.84
N VAL A 25 13.75 -1.59 0.74
CA VAL A 25 13.78 -0.27 0.10
C VAL A 25 13.20 0.77 1.05
N PRO A 26 13.97 1.78 1.48
CA PRO A 26 13.43 2.88 2.26
C PRO A 26 12.48 3.72 1.40
N SER A 27 11.33 4.09 1.97
CA SER A 27 10.34 4.94 1.30
C SER A 27 10.76 6.40 1.38
N SER A 28 10.74 7.11 0.25
CA SER A 28 10.93 8.57 0.22
C SER A 28 9.63 9.33 0.49
N THR A 29 8.48 8.65 0.40
CA THR A 29 7.12 9.21 0.50
C THR A 29 6.51 9.10 1.90
N VAL A 30 6.93 8.11 2.69
CA VAL A 30 6.50 7.94 4.09
C VAL A 30 7.77 7.81 4.94
N PRO A 31 8.16 8.87 5.68
CA PRO A 31 9.40 8.87 6.45
C PRO A 31 9.51 7.71 7.44
N GLY A 32 10.68 7.08 7.50
CA GLY A 32 10.97 5.95 8.40
C GLY A 32 10.38 4.61 7.97
N MET A 33 9.61 4.55 6.88
CA MET A 33 9.06 3.30 6.36
C MET A 33 10.08 2.57 5.48
N VAL A 34 10.25 1.26 5.72
CA VAL A 34 11.03 0.38 4.86
C VAL A 34 10.11 -0.66 4.23
N LEU A 35 10.16 -0.76 2.91
CA LEU A 35 9.38 -1.68 2.10
C LEU A 35 10.17 -2.95 1.84
N ILE A 36 9.47 -4.09 1.89
CA ILE A 36 9.97 -5.35 1.35
C ILE A 36 9.27 -5.58 0.02
N VAL A 37 10.02 -5.55 -1.07
CA VAL A 37 9.49 -5.73 -2.42
C VAL A 37 10.18 -6.87 -3.15
N ALA A 38 9.43 -7.58 -3.99
CA ALA A 38 9.99 -8.48 -4.99
C ALA A 38 10.18 -7.72 -6.29
N ALA A 39 11.41 -7.69 -6.78
CA ALA A 39 11.76 -7.03 -8.04
C ALA A 39 12.84 -7.80 -8.79
N LYS A 40 12.80 -7.70 -10.12
CA LYS A 40 13.75 -8.41 -10.99
C LYS A 40 15.10 -7.70 -11.03
N MET A 41 16.17 -8.47 -10.92
CA MET A 41 17.46 -8.13 -11.49
C MET A 41 17.44 -8.53 -12.97
N ARG A 42 17.71 -7.59 -13.88
CA ARG A 42 17.63 -7.78 -15.33
C ARG A 42 18.84 -7.21 -16.03
N MET A 43 19.18 -7.77 -17.19
CA MET A 43 20.10 -7.11 -18.11
C MET A 43 19.44 -5.85 -18.66
N ARG A 44 20.19 -4.75 -18.67
CA ARG A 44 19.77 -3.46 -19.21
C ARG A 44 20.83 -2.95 -20.17
N GLY A 45 20.41 -2.53 -21.36
CA GLY A 45 21.26 -1.76 -22.26
C GLY A 45 21.59 -0.39 -21.68
N ALA A 46 22.88 -0.12 -21.53
CA ALA A 46 23.45 1.09 -20.94
C ALA A 46 24.55 1.65 -21.86
N GLY A 47 24.14 2.42 -22.87
CA GLY A 47 25.07 3.17 -23.73
C GLY A 47 26.08 2.32 -24.51
N GLY A 48 25.71 1.10 -24.90
CA GLY A 48 26.54 0.19 -25.70
C GLY A 48 27.08 -1.03 -24.94
N THR A 49 26.82 -1.12 -23.63
CA THR A 49 27.10 -2.32 -22.81
C THR A 49 25.85 -2.75 -22.06
N ASP A 50 25.66 -4.05 -21.88
CA ASP A 50 24.59 -4.56 -21.04
C ASP A 50 25.08 -4.65 -19.59
N VAL A 51 24.34 -4.04 -18.68
CA VAL A 51 24.61 -4.04 -17.25
C VAL A 51 23.49 -4.75 -16.52
N LEU A 52 23.84 -5.59 -15.55
CA LEU A 52 22.86 -6.21 -14.67
C LEU A 52 22.40 -5.17 -13.64
N SER A 53 21.10 -4.88 -13.60
CA SER A 53 20.53 -3.89 -12.69
C SER A 53 19.13 -4.27 -12.21
N PRO A 54 18.70 -3.80 -11.03
CA PRO A 54 17.33 -4.00 -10.59
C PRO A 54 16.38 -3.25 -11.54
N GLU A 55 15.18 -3.76 -11.76
CA GLU A 55 14.28 -3.21 -12.78
C GLU A 55 13.83 -1.78 -12.50
N PHE A 56 13.92 -1.36 -11.24
CA PHE A 56 13.62 -0.02 -10.76
C PHE A 56 14.83 0.94 -10.85
N ASP A 57 15.88 0.58 -11.56
CA ASP A 57 17.05 1.41 -11.75
C ASP A 57 16.81 2.66 -12.62
N TYR A 58 17.68 3.66 -12.45
CA TYR A 58 17.68 4.90 -13.21
C TYR A 58 18.95 5.00 -14.08
N TRP A 59 18.79 5.40 -15.34
CA TRP A 59 19.90 5.68 -16.25
C TRP A 59 20.06 7.19 -16.40
N ASP A 60 21.20 7.73 -15.96
CA ASP A 60 21.47 9.17 -16.01
C ASP A 60 22.11 9.65 -17.33
N GLY A 61 22.29 8.75 -18.30
CA GLY A 61 23.02 9.01 -19.54
C GLY A 61 24.45 8.48 -19.55
N TYR A 62 25.02 8.17 -18.38
CA TYR A 62 26.41 7.72 -18.23
C TYR A 62 26.52 6.43 -17.43
N ARG A 63 25.69 6.24 -16.39
CA ARG A 63 25.71 5.08 -15.51
C ARG A 63 24.32 4.72 -15.02
N VAL A 64 24.18 3.45 -14.62
CA VAL A 64 22.99 2.93 -13.95
C VAL A 64 23.08 3.23 -12.47
N LEU A 65 21.99 3.76 -11.90
CA LEU A 65 21.90 4.20 -10.51
C LEU A 65 20.67 3.60 -9.83
N VAL A 66 20.80 3.27 -8.56
CA VAL A 66 19.67 3.08 -7.64
C VAL A 66 19.64 4.29 -6.71
N GLN A 67 18.53 5.02 -6.67
CA GLN A 67 18.48 6.33 -6.01
C GLN A 67 18.38 6.28 -4.48
N CYS A 68 18.41 5.09 -3.88
CA CYS A 68 18.37 4.90 -2.44
C CYS A 68 19.30 3.75 -2.02
N GLU A 69 19.71 3.77 -0.75
CA GLU A 69 20.44 2.63 -0.17
C GLU A 69 19.45 1.47 0.02
N VAL A 70 19.65 0.40 -0.75
CA VAL A 70 18.82 -0.80 -0.71
C VAL A 70 19.64 -2.00 -0.28
N GLU A 71 18.95 -2.96 0.35
CA GLU A 71 19.51 -4.27 0.65
C GLU A 71 18.70 -5.32 -0.12
N TRP A 72 19.34 -6.44 -0.43
CA TRP A 72 18.73 -7.51 -1.21
C TRP A 72 19.00 -8.88 -0.60
N ARG A 73 18.19 -9.85 -1.00
CA ARG A 73 18.43 -11.27 -0.75
C ARG A 73 17.74 -12.14 -1.81
N PRO A 74 18.17 -13.39 -2.01
CA PRO A 74 17.45 -14.35 -2.84
C PRO A 74 16.04 -14.58 -2.32
N THR A 75 15.06 -14.71 -3.24
CA THR A 75 13.67 -14.99 -2.90
C THR A 75 13.16 -16.23 -3.63
N ALA A 76 12.23 -16.94 -2.98
CA ALA A 76 11.41 -17.97 -3.61
C ALA A 76 10.09 -17.42 -4.17
N PHE A 77 9.89 -16.10 -4.13
CA PHE A 77 8.69 -15.45 -4.64
C PHE A 77 8.54 -15.67 -6.14
N VAL A 78 7.40 -16.25 -6.53
CA VAL A 78 7.02 -16.43 -7.93
C VAL A 78 5.93 -15.40 -8.27
N PRO A 79 6.18 -14.45 -9.18
CA PRO A 79 5.19 -13.44 -9.54
C PRO A 79 3.98 -14.09 -10.23
N GLY A 80 2.78 -13.61 -9.91
CA GLY A 80 1.57 -14.01 -10.63
C GLY A 80 1.59 -13.53 -12.09
N LYS A 81 0.83 -14.20 -12.97
CA LYS A 81 0.78 -13.93 -14.43
C LYS A 81 0.57 -12.46 -14.81
N TYR A 82 -0.16 -11.70 -14.00
CA TYR A 82 -0.50 -10.28 -14.23
C TYR A 82 0.08 -9.33 -13.18
N GLN A 83 0.99 -9.81 -12.35
CA GLN A 83 1.57 -8.98 -11.30
C GLN A 83 2.57 -8.00 -11.91
N ARG A 84 2.29 -6.70 -11.77
CA ARG A 84 3.26 -5.66 -12.10
C ARG A 84 4.37 -5.71 -11.05
N THR A 85 5.61 -5.72 -11.54
CA THR A 85 6.80 -5.60 -10.71
C THR A 85 7.23 -4.13 -10.69
N PRO A 86 7.72 -3.61 -9.55
CA PRO A 86 7.99 -4.29 -8.29
C PRO A 86 6.73 -4.61 -7.47
N ALA A 87 6.66 -5.83 -6.90
CA ALA A 87 5.54 -6.27 -6.06
C ALA A 87 5.85 -6.02 -4.58
N VAL A 88 4.96 -5.33 -3.87
CA VAL A 88 5.11 -5.14 -2.41
C VAL A 88 4.73 -6.41 -1.67
N LEU A 89 5.69 -7.02 -0.98
CA LEU A 89 5.49 -8.22 -0.17
C LEU A 89 5.13 -7.88 1.28
N GLY A 90 5.64 -6.75 1.78
CA GLY A 90 5.44 -6.34 3.16
C GLY A 90 6.07 -4.99 3.48
N ILE A 91 5.83 -4.53 4.70
CA ILE A 91 6.39 -3.29 5.26
C ILE A 91 7.02 -3.68 6.61
N GLU A 92 8.26 -3.26 6.84
CA GLU A 92 8.96 -3.60 8.08
C GLU A 92 8.30 -2.96 9.29
N GLY A 93 8.17 -3.74 10.38
CA GLY A 93 7.51 -3.30 11.60
C GLY A 93 5.98 -3.21 11.49
N LEU A 94 5.38 -3.52 10.33
CA LEU A 94 3.93 -3.54 10.16
C LEU A 94 3.42 -4.98 10.01
N GLU A 95 2.83 -5.49 11.09
CA GLU A 95 2.06 -6.73 11.02
C GLU A 95 0.64 -6.46 10.53
N ILE A 96 0.35 -6.90 9.32
CA ILE A 96 -0.98 -6.75 8.73
C ILE A 96 -1.92 -7.77 9.37
N SER A 97 -2.94 -7.28 10.06
CA SER A 97 -3.92 -8.16 10.71
C SER A 97 -4.76 -8.91 9.69
N PRO A 98 -5.09 -10.19 9.98
CA PRO A 98 -6.03 -10.95 9.17
C PRO A 98 -7.35 -10.21 9.03
N CYS A 99 -7.94 -10.28 7.84
CA CYS A 99 -9.25 -9.70 7.61
C CYS A 99 -10.32 -10.41 8.45
N SER A 100 -11.15 -9.62 9.15
CA SER A 100 -12.23 -10.12 10.01
C SER A 100 -13.33 -10.90 9.27
N ARG A 101 -13.39 -10.81 7.94
CA ARG A 101 -14.39 -11.49 7.10
C ARG A 101 -13.85 -12.79 6.51
N CYS A 102 -12.72 -12.71 5.81
CA CYS A 102 -12.14 -13.85 5.08
C CYS A 102 -11.13 -14.66 5.92
N GLY A 103 -10.67 -14.14 7.07
CA GLY A 103 -9.62 -14.74 7.90
C GLY A 103 -8.21 -14.70 7.27
N LYS A 104 -8.08 -14.27 6.02
CA LYS A 104 -6.80 -14.17 5.29
C LYS A 104 -6.13 -12.82 5.54
N VAL A 105 -4.81 -12.80 5.54
CA VAL A 105 -4.02 -11.56 5.49
C VAL A 105 -4.21 -10.94 4.10
N PRO A 106 -4.65 -9.67 3.99
CA PRO A 106 -4.78 -9.04 2.69
C PRO A 106 -3.43 -8.82 2.03
N GLY A 107 -3.42 -8.86 0.70
CA GLY A 107 -2.29 -8.42 -0.11
C GLY A 107 -2.18 -6.89 -0.13
N ILE A 108 -0.97 -6.40 -0.36
CA ILE A 108 -0.68 -4.98 -0.50
C ILE A 108 -0.60 -4.65 -1.99
N THR A 109 -1.44 -3.72 -2.43
CA THR A 109 -1.33 -3.10 -3.75
C THR A 109 -0.85 -1.67 -3.55
N ALA A 110 0.21 -1.30 -4.27
CA ALA A 110 0.77 0.03 -4.20
C ALA A 110 1.03 0.59 -5.59
N HIS A 111 0.80 1.88 -5.75
CA HIS A 111 0.99 2.61 -6.98
C HIS A 111 1.79 3.89 -6.73
N GLN A 112 2.43 4.36 -7.78
CA GLN A 112 2.98 5.70 -7.84
C GLN A 112 2.03 6.58 -8.65
N VAL A 113 1.40 7.54 -7.98
CA VAL A 113 0.46 8.50 -8.57
C VAL A 113 1.18 9.83 -8.76
N HIS A 114 1.04 10.42 -9.95
CA HIS A 114 1.61 11.73 -10.24
C HIS A 114 0.81 12.84 -9.53
N PRO A 115 1.44 13.94 -9.05
CA PRO A 115 0.72 15.03 -8.37
C PRO A 115 -0.41 15.68 -9.18
N HIS A 116 -0.32 15.64 -10.51
CA HIS A 116 -1.36 16.15 -11.43
C HIS A 116 -2.37 15.08 -11.87
N GLY A 117 -2.39 13.92 -11.20
CA GLY A 117 -3.24 12.78 -11.52
C GLY A 117 -2.58 11.76 -12.45
N GLY A 118 -3.15 10.56 -12.49
CA GLY A 118 -2.66 9.42 -13.27
C GLY A 118 -1.70 8.50 -12.51
N VAL A 119 -1.65 7.23 -12.93
CA VAL A 119 -0.77 6.19 -12.35
C VAL A 119 0.44 6.00 -13.26
N ILE A 120 1.64 6.07 -12.69
CA ILE A 120 2.89 5.85 -13.41
C ILE A 120 3.01 4.36 -13.76
N CYS A 121 3.27 4.07 -15.04
CA CYS A 121 3.32 2.69 -15.55
C CYS A 121 4.50 1.88 -15.00
N ASN A 122 5.64 2.53 -14.74
CA ASN A 122 6.86 1.95 -14.21
C ASN A 122 7.14 2.57 -12.83
N PRO A 123 6.39 2.18 -11.79
CA PRO A 123 6.58 2.76 -10.46
C PRO A 123 7.91 2.29 -9.87
N VAL A 124 8.60 3.21 -9.18
CA VAL A 124 9.79 2.85 -8.39
C VAL A 124 9.39 2.60 -6.93
N PRO A 125 9.95 1.58 -6.24
CA PRO A 125 9.48 1.20 -4.91
C PRO A 125 9.56 2.33 -3.89
N TRP A 126 10.63 3.14 -3.91
CA TRP A 126 10.83 4.21 -2.92
C TRP A 126 9.84 5.38 -3.09
N GLN A 127 9.20 5.55 -4.26
CA GLN A 127 8.24 6.64 -4.53
C GLN A 127 6.78 6.19 -4.49
N LEU A 128 6.49 4.97 -4.05
CA LEU A 128 5.10 4.51 -3.90
C LEU A 128 4.36 5.41 -2.90
N ASN A 129 3.25 6.01 -3.33
CA ASN A 129 2.53 7.03 -2.56
C ASN A 129 1.02 6.76 -2.49
N SER A 130 0.55 5.64 -3.03
CA SER A 130 -0.86 5.29 -3.11
C SER A 130 -1.02 3.82 -2.77
N TRP A 131 -1.70 3.54 -1.66
CA TRP A 131 -1.71 2.23 -1.00
C TRP A 131 -3.12 1.70 -0.85
N LYS A 132 -3.29 0.40 -1.07
CA LYS A 132 -4.55 -0.30 -0.94
C LYS A 132 -4.34 -1.71 -0.43
N PHE A 133 -5.11 -2.15 0.56
CA PHE A 133 -5.08 -3.54 1.01
C PHE A 133 -6.24 -4.30 0.38
N VAL A 134 -5.95 -5.48 -0.17
CA VAL A 134 -6.90 -6.29 -0.94
C VAL A 134 -6.99 -7.69 -0.33
N CYS A 135 -8.15 -8.08 0.21
CA CYS A 135 -8.52 -9.50 0.47
C CYS A 135 -9.73 -9.88 -0.39
N CYS A 136 -10.89 -10.01 0.23
CA CYS A 136 -12.18 -10.30 -0.38
C CYS A 136 -12.89 -9.00 -0.74
N ALA A 137 -13.99 -9.08 -1.48
CA ALA A 137 -14.83 -7.93 -1.86
C ALA A 137 -15.20 -7.01 -0.67
N TRP A 138 -15.32 -7.57 0.53
CA TRP A 138 -15.68 -6.85 1.77
C TRP A 138 -14.50 -6.38 2.63
N GLY A 139 -13.28 -6.78 2.26
CA GLY A 139 -12.06 -6.49 3.02
C GLY A 139 -11.08 -5.58 2.26
N GLU A 140 -11.51 -5.07 1.12
CA GLU A 140 -10.77 -4.12 0.31
C GLU A 140 -10.88 -2.72 0.91
N THR A 141 -9.75 -2.02 1.05
CA THR A 141 -9.72 -0.69 1.67
C THR A 141 -9.78 0.41 0.63
N PRO A 142 -10.21 1.64 1.00
CA PRO A 142 -9.96 2.80 0.16
C PRO A 142 -8.45 2.99 -0.02
N THR A 143 -8.11 3.65 -1.12
CA THR A 143 -6.73 4.03 -1.40
C THR A 143 -6.31 5.18 -0.49
N LEU A 144 -5.23 5.00 0.29
CA LEU A 144 -4.67 6.03 1.15
C LEU A 144 -3.19 6.28 0.84
N ASN A 145 -2.65 7.40 1.30
CA ASN A 145 -1.25 7.76 1.08
C ASN A 145 -0.30 7.06 2.05
N ASN A 146 -0.82 6.58 3.19
CA ASN A 146 -0.04 5.93 4.23
C ASN A 146 -0.63 4.55 4.58
N PRO A 147 0.12 3.44 4.38
CA PRO A 147 -0.37 2.10 4.67
C PRO A 147 -0.53 1.82 6.19
N LEU A 148 0.17 2.56 7.06
CA LEU A 148 0.03 2.44 8.51
C LEU A 148 -1.36 2.89 8.97
N GLU A 149 -1.90 3.94 8.33
CA GLU A 149 -3.25 4.43 8.61
C GLU A 149 -4.31 3.43 8.15
N ILE A 150 -4.10 2.76 7.01
CA ILE A 150 -4.98 1.69 6.52
C ILE A 150 -5.09 0.60 7.59
N GLU A 151 -3.96 0.11 8.10
CA GLU A 151 -3.95 -0.94 9.11
C GLU A 151 -4.56 -0.48 10.44
N ARG A 152 -4.31 0.77 10.86
CA ARG A 152 -4.94 1.37 12.04
C ARG A 152 -6.47 1.35 11.91
N ILE A 153 -7.01 1.88 10.82
CA ILE A 153 -8.46 1.91 10.55
C ILE A 153 -9.03 0.50 10.51
N ARG A 154 -8.36 -0.46 9.84
CA ARG A 154 -8.80 -1.87 9.81
C ARG A 154 -8.85 -2.51 11.19
N ARG A 155 -7.91 -2.19 12.07
CA ARG A 155 -7.88 -2.68 13.46
C ARG A 155 -8.97 -2.06 14.32
N GLU A 156 -9.23 -0.77 14.14
CA GLU A 156 -10.30 -0.04 14.85
C GLU A 156 -11.70 -0.50 14.41
N THR A 157 -11.85 -0.88 13.13
CA THR A 157 -13.14 -1.30 12.55
C THR A 157 -13.40 -2.81 12.65
N ARG A 158 -12.54 -3.58 13.34
CA ARG A 158 -12.56 -5.06 13.48
C ARG A 158 -13.98 -5.64 13.65
N GLY A 159 -14.63 -5.98 12.52
CA GLY A 159 -15.86 -6.77 12.46
C GLY A 159 -17.16 -6.01 12.18
N ARG A 160 -17.16 -4.67 12.17
CA ARG A 160 -18.38 -3.89 11.91
C ARG A 160 -18.67 -3.80 10.41
N ALA A 161 -19.91 -4.08 10.00
CA ALA A 161 -20.35 -3.91 8.61
C ALA A 161 -20.57 -2.40 8.32
N ALA A 162 -20.59 -1.97 7.06
CA ALA A 162 -20.94 -0.58 6.71
C ALA A 162 -22.23 -0.03 7.37
N PRO A 163 -23.29 -0.85 7.61
CA PRO A 163 -24.46 -0.46 8.40
C PRO A 163 -24.15 -0.11 9.87
N ASP A 164 -23.17 -0.76 10.49
CA ASP A 164 -22.81 -0.51 11.89
C ASP A 164 -21.95 0.76 12.04
N LEU A 165 -21.32 1.21 10.95
CA LEU A 165 -20.68 2.54 10.88
C LEU A 165 -21.75 3.63 10.88
N LEU A 166 -22.86 3.42 10.16
CA LEU A 166 -24.01 4.31 10.18
C LEU A 166 -24.64 4.35 11.58
N GLU A 167 -24.86 3.19 12.20
CA GLU A 167 -25.39 3.10 13.57
C GLU A 167 -24.46 3.80 14.59
N ALA A 168 -23.14 3.61 14.47
CA ALA A 168 -22.17 4.30 15.32
C ALA A 168 -22.17 5.83 15.12
N LEU A 169 -22.28 6.30 13.87
CA LEU A 169 -22.36 7.73 13.55
C LEU A 169 -23.69 8.34 14.04
N GLU A 170 -24.81 7.62 13.93
CA GLU A 170 -26.13 8.04 14.43
C GLU A 170 -26.15 8.13 15.97
N ILE A 171 -25.55 7.16 16.67
CA ILE A 171 -25.39 7.20 18.14
C ILE A 171 -24.54 8.39 18.58
N MET A 172 -23.44 8.69 17.87
CA MET A 172 -22.60 9.85 18.18
C MET A 172 -23.34 11.18 17.96
N LEU A 173 -24.22 11.25 16.95
CA LEU A 173 -25.05 12.42 16.67
C LEU A 173 -26.11 12.65 17.76
N ILE A 174 -26.72 11.58 18.25
CA ILE A 174 -27.69 11.60 19.38
C ILE A 174 -26.98 11.99 20.68
N GLY A 175 -25.79 11.42 20.95
CA GLY A 175 -24.97 11.75 22.12
C GLY A 175 -24.52 13.21 22.14
N ALA A 176 -24.10 13.77 21.00
CA ALA A 176 -23.76 15.19 20.88
C ALA A 176 -24.96 16.10 21.16
N CYS A 177 -26.19 15.68 20.82
CA CYS A 177 -27.41 16.38 21.18
C CYS A 177 -27.76 16.28 22.67
N ALA A 178 -27.42 15.16 23.33
CA ALA A 178 -27.73 14.91 24.73
C ALA A 178 -26.74 15.57 25.72
N VAL A 179 -25.46 15.72 25.34
CA VAL A 179 -24.40 16.28 26.20
C VAL A 179 -24.29 17.81 26.09
N GLY A 180 -25.08 18.44 25.21
CA GLY A 180 -25.16 19.90 25.15
C GLY A 180 -23.85 20.57 24.72
N VAL A 181 -23.06 19.92 23.85
CA VAL A 181 -21.87 20.53 23.25
C VAL A 181 -22.25 21.06 21.87
N PRO A 182 -22.31 22.39 21.63
CA PRO A 182 -22.64 22.90 20.32
C PRO A 182 -21.52 23.82 19.84
N HIS A 183 -20.51 23.28 19.17
CA HIS A 183 -19.98 24.01 18.03
C HIS A 183 -20.81 23.60 16.82
N ALA A 184 -21.62 24.52 16.29
CA ALA A 184 -22.49 24.28 15.14
C ALA A 184 -21.74 23.67 13.94
N GLY A 185 -20.43 23.94 13.83
CA GLY A 185 -19.54 23.33 12.84
C GLY A 185 -19.35 21.82 13.02
N GLU A 186 -19.13 21.33 14.24
CA GLU A 186 -18.92 19.90 14.51
C GLU A 186 -20.18 19.09 14.24
N ARG A 187 -21.34 19.65 14.59
CA ARG A 187 -22.64 19.02 14.31
C ARG A 187 -22.91 18.88 12.82
N LYS A 188 -22.54 19.88 12.02
CA LYS A 188 -22.68 19.84 10.56
C LYS A 188 -21.76 18.79 9.93
N VAL A 189 -20.49 18.74 10.37
CA VAL A 189 -19.53 17.74 9.90
C VAL A 189 -20.01 16.31 10.20
N LEU A 190 -20.59 16.09 11.38
CA LEU A 190 -21.14 14.78 11.75
C LEU A 190 -22.37 14.41 10.91
N GLN A 191 -23.26 15.38 10.64
CA GLN A 191 -24.45 15.18 9.81
C GLN A 191 -24.09 14.84 8.36
N ASP A 192 -23.16 15.60 7.77
CA ASP A 192 -22.68 15.36 6.40
C ASP A 192 -22.05 13.97 6.25
N ALA A 193 -21.35 13.48 7.29
CA ALA A 193 -20.78 12.13 7.33
C ALA A 193 -21.85 11.02 7.39
N VAL A 194 -22.93 11.24 8.14
CA VAL A 194 -24.09 10.32 8.19
C VAL A 194 -24.78 10.25 6.82
N ASP A 195 -25.03 11.40 6.19
CA ASP A 195 -25.73 11.46 4.90
C ASP A 195 -24.93 10.79 3.77
N HIS A 196 -23.61 10.99 3.74
CA HIS A 196 -22.73 10.30 2.80
C HIS A 196 -22.69 8.78 3.04
N ALA A 197 -22.69 8.33 4.30
CA ALA A 197 -22.76 6.91 4.63
C ALA A 197 -24.10 6.29 4.16
N ARG A 198 -25.23 6.98 4.36
CA ARG A 198 -26.55 6.54 3.85
C ARG A 198 -26.56 6.39 2.34
N ALA A 199 -26.07 7.38 1.61
CA ALA A 199 -26.01 7.34 0.14
C ALA A 199 -25.16 6.16 -0.37
N THR A 200 -24.04 5.88 0.31
CA THR A 200 -23.15 4.77 -0.02
C THR A 200 -23.81 3.41 0.24
N ILE A 201 -24.56 3.28 1.34
CA ILE A 201 -25.29 2.05 1.68
C ILE A 201 -26.45 1.80 0.72
N ASN A 202 -27.24 2.83 0.40
CA ASN A 202 -28.39 2.69 -0.52
C ASN A 202 -27.92 2.33 -1.94
N LYS A 203 -26.83 2.94 -2.41
CA LYS A 203 -26.18 2.57 -3.66
C LYS A 203 -25.68 1.12 -3.64
N ALA A 204 -25.15 0.64 -2.52
CA ALA A 204 -24.70 -0.74 -2.37
C ALA A 204 -25.86 -1.75 -2.29
N LYS A 205 -27.06 -1.33 -1.87
CA LYS A 205 -28.28 -2.15 -1.84
C LYS A 205 -29.01 -2.23 -3.18
N GLY A 206 -28.57 -1.49 -4.21
CA GLY A 206 -29.23 -1.44 -5.51
C GLY A 206 -30.52 -0.63 -5.52
N GLU A 207 -30.79 0.14 -4.46
CA GLU A 207 -31.92 1.07 -4.38
C GLU A 207 -31.49 2.41 -4.98
N GLN A 208 -31.39 2.46 -6.31
CA GLN A 208 -31.44 3.73 -7.04
C GLN A 208 -32.88 3.94 -7.52
N GLN A 209 -33.54 4.96 -6.97
CA GLN A 209 -34.50 5.76 -7.72
C GLN A 209 -33.78 6.95 -8.32
#